data_AF-A0A2U8WSB0-F1
#
_entry.id   AF-A0A2U8WSB0-F1
#
_cell.length_a   1.000
_cell.length_b   1.000
_cell.length_c   1.000
_cell.angle_alpha   90.00
_cell.angle_beta   90.00
_cell.angle_gamma   90.00
#
_symmetry.space_group_name_H-M   'P 1'
#
loop_
_entity.id
_entity.type
_entity.pdbx_description
1 polymer ?
#
loop_
_entity_poly.entity_id
_entity_poly.type
_entity_poly.pdbx_seq_one_letter_code
_entity_poly.pdbx_strand_id
1 'polypeptide(L)'
;MADPTPAAFRARFPAFASVPDAAVAGALAEAAPRIGVAWPDADATLGRMLHAAHTLTLDGQGGPEAELARAGALDLKGFRSGTLHLERRDGPAEALPGTLGLTSYGRRFHEVMRRNAFGVAVV
;
A
#
# COMPACT_ATOMS: atom_id res chain seq x y z
N MET A 1 -2.88 -13.94 -16.50
CA MET A 1 -2.10 -13.02 -15.65
C MET A 1 -0.64 -12.92 -16.10
N ALA A 2 -0.22 -11.74 -16.55
CA ALA A 2 1.20 -11.42 -16.64
C ALA A 2 1.71 -11.03 -15.25
N ASP A 3 2.81 -11.62 -14.81
CA ASP A 3 3.41 -11.25 -13.53
C ASP A 3 3.99 -9.82 -13.59
N PRO A 4 3.63 -8.93 -12.67
CA PRO A 4 4.21 -7.59 -12.62
C PRO A 4 5.73 -7.68 -12.42
N THR A 5 6.50 -7.00 -13.27
CA THR A 5 7.96 -6.94 -13.15
C THR A 5 8.40 -5.77 -12.26
N PRO A 6 9.62 -5.79 -11.68
CA PRO A 6 10.17 -4.65 -10.96
C PRO A 6 10.19 -3.35 -11.78
N ALA A 7 10.48 -3.47 -13.09
CA ALA A 7 10.46 -2.34 -14.01
C ALA A 7 9.05 -1.76 -14.15
N ALA A 8 8.02 -2.60 -14.36
CA ALA A 8 6.64 -2.15 -14.47
C ALA A 8 6.12 -1.54 -13.15
N PHE A 9 6.53 -2.11 -12.02
CA PHE A 9 6.22 -1.58 -10.69
C PHE A 9 6.77 -0.17 -10.50
N ARG A 10 8.06 0.06 -10.79
CA ARG A 10 8.67 1.40 -10.65
C ARG A 10 8.15 2.41 -11.66
N ALA A 11 7.82 1.97 -12.88
CA ALA A 11 7.15 2.82 -13.86
C ALA A 11 5.79 3.33 -13.34
N ARG A 12 5.06 2.48 -12.59
CA ARG A 12 3.78 2.85 -11.97
C ARG A 12 3.94 3.67 -10.68
N PHE A 13 4.96 3.36 -9.89
CA PHE A 13 5.22 4.01 -8.60
C PHE A 13 6.64 4.60 -8.55
N PRO A 14 6.85 5.81 -9.10
CA PRO A 14 8.16 6.46 -9.15
C PRO A 14 8.80 6.68 -7.77
N ALA A 15 8.01 6.70 -6.70
CA ALA A 15 8.50 6.80 -5.32
C ALA A 15 9.48 5.67 -4.94
N PHE A 16 9.45 4.53 -5.63
CA PHE A 16 10.34 3.40 -5.40
C PHE A 16 11.48 3.31 -6.42
N ALA A 17 11.78 4.38 -7.16
CA ALA A 17 12.81 4.37 -8.21
C ALA A 17 14.19 3.94 -7.71
N SER A 18 14.53 4.23 -6.45
CA SER A 18 15.79 3.87 -5.81
C SER A 18 15.80 2.47 -5.17
N VAL A 19 14.67 1.76 -5.16
CA VAL A 19 14.55 0.45 -4.50
C VAL A 19 15.13 -0.66 -5.39
N PRO A 20 16.04 -1.51 -4.87
CA PRO A 20 16.64 -2.60 -5.65
C PRO A 20 15.61 -3.59 -6.21
N ASP A 21 15.88 -4.13 -7.40
CA ASP A 21 15.00 -5.09 -8.08
C ASP A 21 14.67 -6.30 -7.22
N ALA A 22 15.64 -6.82 -6.46
CA ALA A 22 15.44 -7.95 -5.57
C ALA A 22 14.40 -7.66 -4.47
N ALA A 23 14.42 -6.45 -3.91
CA ALA A 23 13.44 -6.05 -2.88
C ALA A 23 12.04 -5.89 -3.49
N VAL A 24 11.92 -5.27 -4.67
CA VAL A 24 10.65 -5.15 -5.38
C VAL A 24 10.10 -6.52 -5.78
N ALA A 25 10.95 -7.40 -6.32
CA ALA A 25 10.55 -8.76 -6.69
C ALA A 25 10.10 -9.57 -5.48
N GLY A 26 10.80 -9.47 -4.35
CA GLY A 26 10.42 -10.10 -3.09
C GLY A 26 9.04 -9.64 -2.61
N ALA A 27 8.81 -8.32 -2.56
CA ALA A 27 7.53 -7.75 -2.15
C ALA A 27 6.38 -8.15 -3.09
N LEU A 28 6.63 -8.21 -4.41
CA LEU A 28 5.65 -8.72 -5.36
C LEU A 28 5.36 -10.20 -5.18
N ALA A 29 6.35 -11.02 -4.84
CA ALA A 29 6.14 -12.44 -4.53
C ALA A 29 5.31 -12.61 -3.25
N GLU A 30 5.59 -11.84 -2.20
CA GLU A 30 4.82 -11.83 -0.95
C GLU A 30 3.36 -11.41 -1.16
N ALA A 31 3.13 -10.46 -2.07
CA ALA A 31 1.79 -9.98 -2.40
C ALA A 31 0.95 -11.02 -3.17
N ALA A 32 1.57 -11.96 -3.89
CA ALA A 32 0.88 -12.93 -4.76
C ALA A 32 -0.25 -13.72 -4.05
N PRO A 33 -0.02 -14.37 -2.89
CA PRO A 33 -1.07 -15.11 -2.18
C PRO A 33 -2.21 -14.24 -1.63
N ARG A 34 -2.08 -12.90 -1.64
CA ARG A 34 -3.14 -11.98 -1.19
C ARG A 34 -4.15 -11.65 -2.29
N ILE A 35 -3.92 -12.11 -3.52
CA ILE A 35 -4.75 -11.83 -4.68
C ILE A 35 -5.66 -13.03 -4.95
N GLY A 36 -6.96 -12.77 -5.02
CA GLY A 36 -7.95 -13.81 -5.27
C GLY A 36 -7.82 -14.34 -6.70
N VAL A 37 -7.93 -15.66 -6.86
CA VAL A 37 -7.86 -16.34 -8.17
C VAL A 37 -8.96 -15.91 -9.16
N ALA A 38 -10.06 -15.37 -8.66
CA ALA A 38 -11.22 -14.93 -9.45
C ALA A 38 -11.18 -13.43 -9.80
N TRP A 39 -10.14 -12.70 -9.37
CA TRP A 39 -10.02 -11.27 -9.69
C TRP A 39 -9.74 -11.10 -11.18
N PRO A 40 -10.33 -10.09 -11.86
CA PRO A 40 -9.93 -9.74 -13.21
C PRO A 40 -8.43 -9.45 -13.28
N ASP A 41 -7.77 -9.86 -14.37
CA ASP A 41 -6.31 -9.76 -14.52
C ASP A 41 -5.75 -8.35 -14.22
N ALA A 42 -6.49 -7.30 -14.59
CA ALA A 42 -6.11 -5.92 -14.32
C ALA A 42 -6.10 -5.59 -12.82
N ASP A 43 -7.13 -6.02 -12.09
CA ASP A 43 -7.27 -5.79 -10.65
C ASP A 43 -6.31 -6.70 -9.87
N ALA A 44 -6.08 -7.93 -10.33
CA ALA A 44 -5.09 -8.83 -9.78
C ALA A 44 -3.67 -8.22 -9.85
N THR A 45 -3.31 -7.70 -11.03
CA THR A 45 -2.02 -7.03 -11.25
C THR A 45 -1.89 -5.77 -10.39
N LEU A 46 -2.92 -4.92 -10.38
CA LEU A 46 -2.94 -3.70 -9.58
C LEU A 46 -2.87 -3.99 -8.08
N GLY A 47 -3.66 -4.95 -7.60
CA GLY A 47 -3.69 -5.35 -6.21
C GLY A 47 -2.33 -5.83 -5.74
N ARG A 48 -1.66 -6.67 -6.53
CA ARG A 48 -0.32 -7.18 -6.23
C ARG A 48 0.70 -6.05 -6.12
N MET A 49 0.67 -5.12 -7.07
CA MET A 49 1.54 -3.94 -7.05
C MET A 49 1.25 -3.03 -5.85
N LEU A 50 -0.03 -2.78 -5.50
CA LEU A 50 -0.38 -1.94 -4.35
C LEU A 50 0.00 -2.57 -3.01
N HIS A 51 -0.18 -3.88 -2.86
CA HIS A 51 0.22 -4.59 -1.65
C HIS A 51 1.74 -4.61 -1.49
N ALA A 52 2.50 -4.86 -2.57
CA ALA A 52 3.95 -4.75 -2.55
C ALA A 52 4.44 -3.33 -2.18
N ALA A 53 3.82 -2.29 -2.73
CA ALA A 53 4.14 -0.90 -2.37
C ALA A 53 3.83 -0.59 -0.90
N HIS A 54 2.74 -1.15 -0.37
CA HIS A 54 2.40 -1.04 1.05
C HIS A 54 3.49 -1.66 1.93
N THR A 55 3.89 -2.91 1.66
CA THR A 55 4.92 -3.61 2.42
C THR A 55 6.24 -2.86 2.38
N LEU A 56 6.73 -2.49 1.18
CA LEU A 56 7.97 -1.72 1.04
C LEU A 56 7.92 -0.40 1.80
N THR A 57 6.77 0.29 1.81
CA THR A 57 6.60 1.53 2.57
C THR A 57 6.70 1.28 4.08
N LEU A 58 6.09 0.20 4.59
CA LEU A 58 6.22 -0.17 6.01
C LEU A 58 7.67 -0.52 6.38
N ASP A 59 8.41 -1.14 5.46
CA ASP A 59 9.85 -1.42 5.60
C ASP A 59 10.72 -0.16 5.44
N GLY A 60 10.09 1.00 5.25
CA GLY A 60 10.75 2.27 5.13
C GLY A 60 11.38 2.55 3.77
N GLN A 61 11.05 1.75 2.76
CA GLN A 61 11.54 1.90 1.40
C GLN A 61 10.55 2.67 0.53
N GLY A 62 11.04 3.63 -0.25
CA GLY A 62 10.24 4.42 -1.17
C GLY A 62 10.31 5.92 -0.87
N GLY A 63 9.18 6.60 -1.02
CA GLY A 63 9.07 8.06 -0.89
C GLY A 63 8.85 8.55 0.55
N PRO A 64 8.34 9.78 0.73
CA PRO A 64 8.21 10.43 2.04
C PRO A 64 7.38 9.64 3.08
N GLU A 65 6.36 8.90 2.65
CA GLU A 65 5.57 8.05 3.55
C GLU A 65 6.42 6.92 4.17
N ALA A 66 7.43 6.44 3.46
CA ALA A 66 8.37 5.44 3.93
C ALA A 66 9.38 6.01 4.94
N GLU A 67 9.78 7.27 4.78
CA GLU A 67 10.59 7.98 5.78
C GLU A 67 9.83 8.13 7.11
N LEU A 68 8.53 8.45 7.03
CA LEU A 68 7.65 8.47 8.20
C LEU A 68 7.52 7.08 8.83
N ALA A 69 7.47 6.01 8.03
CA ALA A 69 7.50 4.64 8.52
C ALA A 69 8.77 4.33 9.32
N ARG A 70 9.95 4.68 8.80
CA ARG A 70 11.22 4.52 9.53
C ARG A 70 11.27 5.29 10.82
N ALA A 71 10.66 6.47 10.84
CA ALA A 71 10.55 7.31 12.03
C ALA A 71 9.50 6.82 13.04
N GLY A 72 8.78 5.72 12.75
CA GLY A 72 7.67 5.24 13.59
C GLY A 72 6.52 6.23 13.67
N ALA A 73 6.33 7.02 12.61
CA ALA A 73 5.46 8.19 12.57
C ALA A 73 4.34 8.08 11.54
N LEU A 74 4.02 6.86 11.06
CA LEU A 74 2.90 6.65 10.12
C LEU A 74 1.54 7.00 10.72
N ASP A 75 1.42 6.87 12.04
CA ASP A 75 0.29 7.24 12.87
C ASP A 75 0.41 8.68 13.42
N LEU A 76 1.58 9.30 13.31
CA LEU A 76 1.87 10.64 13.84
C LEU A 76 1.73 11.69 12.73
N LYS A 77 0.70 12.53 12.85
CA LYS A 77 0.37 13.54 11.84
C LYS A 77 1.25 14.81 11.86
N GLY A 78 2.39 14.80 12.55
CA GLY A 78 3.35 15.90 12.50
C GLY A 78 4.34 15.96 13.67
N PHE A 79 5.62 16.07 13.34
CA PHE A 79 6.63 16.69 14.20
C PHE A 79 6.43 18.22 14.17
N ARG A 80 6.40 18.90 15.32
CA ARG A 80 6.25 20.37 15.39
C ARG A 80 7.39 21.02 16.16
N SER A 81 7.95 22.06 15.54
CA SER A 81 8.70 23.13 16.18
C SER A 81 7.83 24.40 16.22
N GLY A 82 7.71 25.04 17.39
CA GLY A 82 7.28 26.44 17.54
C GLY A 82 5.77 26.77 17.49
N THR A 83 5.19 26.99 16.30
CA THR A 83 4.11 27.99 16.18
C THR A 83 3.15 27.77 14.98
N LEU A 84 2.46 26.62 14.89
CA LEU A 84 1.42 26.46 13.86
C LEU A 84 0.28 25.55 14.31
N HIS A 85 -0.97 26.02 14.34
CA HIS A 85 -2.16 25.22 14.70
C HIS A 85 -2.61 24.36 13.51
N LEU A 86 -2.89 23.07 13.73
CA LEU A 86 -3.31 22.14 12.67
C LEU A 86 -4.34 21.15 13.20
N GLU A 87 -5.41 20.99 12.42
CA GLU A 87 -6.56 20.14 12.73
C GLU A 87 -6.38 18.70 12.23
N ARG A 88 -6.97 17.78 13.00
CA ARG A 88 -7.08 16.36 12.73
C ARG A 88 -7.73 16.18 11.34
N ARG A 89 -7.18 15.30 10.49
CA ARG A 89 -7.98 14.84 9.35
C ARG A 89 -8.98 13.90 10.00
N ASP A 90 -10.27 14.15 9.81
CA ASP A 90 -11.26 13.14 10.18
C ASP A 90 -10.79 11.80 9.60
N GLY A 91 -10.72 10.79 10.47
CA GLY A 91 -10.42 9.45 10.02
C GLY A 91 -11.43 9.08 8.92
N PRO A 92 -11.05 8.27 7.92
CA PRO A 92 -12.07 7.60 7.12
C PRO A 92 -13.07 6.95 8.10
N ALA A 93 -14.36 7.03 7.80
CA ALA A 93 -15.44 6.65 8.72
C ALA A 93 -15.33 5.21 9.28
N GLU A 94 -14.50 4.36 8.66
CA GLU A 94 -14.10 3.05 9.16
C GLU A 94 -12.59 2.97 9.38
N ALA A 95 -12.18 2.57 10.59
CA ALA A 95 -10.83 2.09 10.82
C ALA A 95 -10.63 0.78 10.04
N LEU A 96 -9.70 0.77 9.08
CA LEU A 96 -9.37 -0.44 8.33
C LEU A 96 -8.71 -1.46 9.26
N PRO A 97 -9.06 -2.76 9.16
CA PRO A 97 -8.41 -3.79 9.95
C PRO A 97 -6.92 -3.92 9.58
N GLY A 98 -6.08 -4.09 10.60
CA GLY A 98 -4.64 -4.29 10.45
C GLY A 98 -3.86 -3.05 9.98
N THR A 99 -2.73 -3.28 9.31
CA THR A 99 -1.80 -2.21 8.88
C THR A 99 -2.20 -1.51 7.58
N LEU A 100 -3.24 -1.99 6.89
CA LEU A 100 -3.63 -1.47 5.58
C LEU A 100 -3.99 0.02 5.62
N GLY A 101 -4.52 0.50 6.75
CA GLY A 101 -4.81 1.92 6.95
C GLY A 101 -3.58 2.83 7.06
N LEU A 102 -2.41 2.27 7.39
CA LEU A 102 -1.22 3.05 7.74
C LEU A 102 -0.55 3.72 6.53
N THR A 103 -0.74 3.19 5.32
CA THR A 103 -0.13 3.75 4.11
C THR A 103 -1.18 4.09 3.06
N SER A 104 -0.87 5.05 2.20
CA SER A 104 -1.69 5.40 1.05
C SER A 104 -1.92 4.21 0.11
N TYR A 105 -0.90 3.38 -0.10
CA TYR A 105 -0.98 2.18 -0.92
C TYR A 105 -1.89 1.11 -0.31
N GLY A 106 -1.80 0.89 1.01
CA GLY A 106 -2.64 -0.07 1.73
C GLY A 106 -4.14 0.29 1.67
N ARG A 107 -4.46 1.59 1.80
CA ARG A 107 -5.86 2.07 1.64
C ARG A 107 -6.39 1.82 0.23
N ARG A 108 -5.58 2.08 -0.80
CA ARG A 108 -5.94 1.79 -2.20
C ARG A 108 -6.05 0.30 -2.48
N PHE A 109 -5.18 -0.53 -1.89
CA PHE A 109 -5.28 -1.98 -1.99
C PHE A 109 -6.61 -2.47 -1.41
N HIS A 110 -7.01 -1.95 -0.25
CA HIS A 110 -8.30 -2.27 0.36
C HIS A 110 -9.49 -1.89 -0.53
N GLU A 111 -9.43 -0.77 -1.26
CA GLU A 111 -10.45 -0.43 -2.25
C GLU A 111 -10.55 -1.45 -3.39
N VAL A 112 -9.42 -1.96 -3.89
CA VAL A 112 -9.40 -3.03 -4.90
C VAL A 112 -9.96 -4.32 -4.32
N MET A 113 -9.58 -4.67 -3.09
CA MET A 113 -10.16 -5.82 -2.39
C MET A 113 -11.68 -5.73 -2.30
N ARG A 114 -12.24 -4.59 -1.89
CA ARG A 114 -13.70 -4.42 -1.76
C ARG A 114 -14.43 -4.56 -3.09
N ARG A 115 -13.84 -4.11 -4.20
CA ARG A 115 -14.45 -4.27 -5.54
C ARG A 115 -14.49 -5.72 -5.99
N ASN A 116 -13.53 -6.53 -5.53
CA ASN A 116 -13.35 -7.92 -5.95
C ASN A 116 -13.82 -8.93 -4.90
N ALA A 117 -14.17 -8.48 -3.70
CA ALA A 117 -14.92 -9.26 -2.74
C ALA A 117 -16.33 -9.41 -3.29
N PHE A 118 -16.57 -10.47 -4.06
CA PHE A 118 -17.91 -10.93 -4.37
C PHE A 118 -18.69 -10.92 -3.06
N GLY A 119 -19.79 -10.16 -3.02
CA GLY A 119 -20.53 -9.89 -1.80
C GLY A 119 -20.70 -11.18 -1.01
N VAL A 120 -20.17 -11.20 0.21
CA VAL A 120 -20.51 -12.23 1.19
C VAL A 120 -22.00 -12.06 1.41
N ALA A 121 -22.81 -12.82 0.68
CA ALA A 121 -24.19 -13.04 1.02
C ALA A 121 -24.16 -13.80 2.35
N VAL A 122 -24.31 -13.05 3.44
CA VAL A 122 -24.64 -13.65 4.74
C VAL A 122 -26.02 -14.27 4.54
N VAL A 123 -26.05 -15.59 4.41
CA VAL A 123 -27.27 -16.41 4.51
C VAL A 123 -27.45 -16.82 5.95
#